data_AF-A0A958FKF0-F1
#
_entry.id   AF-A0A958FKF0-F1
#
_cell.length_a   1.000
_cell.length_b   1.000
_cell.length_c   1.000
_cell.angle_alpha   90.00
_cell.angle_beta   90.00
_cell.angle_gamma   90.00
#
_symmetry.space_group_name_H-M   'P 1'
#
loop_
_entity.id
_entity.type
_entity.pdbx_description
1 polymer ?
#
loop_
_entity_poly.entity_id
_entity_poly.type
_entity_poly.pdbx_seq_one_letter_code
_entity_poly.pdbx_strand_id
1 'polypeptide(L)'
;GSYDEFYGFFSGGFSGQVTVYGLPSGRLFRVIPVFSQNPENGYGYTEESKQLMMTSHGFIPWDDAHHPELSQSDGVPDGRWLFINANNTPRIARIDLSTFETDNIIEIPNSGGNHASPFITPNSEYVVASTRFSLPIPQKDVPIAEYKQHFKGTISFIKPDV
;
A
#
# COMPACT_ATOMS: atom_id res chain seq x y z
N GLY A 1 -33.67 -6.47 5.86
CA GLY A 1 -32.48 -7.21 6.33
C GLY A 1 -31.81 -6.42 7.44
N SER A 2 -30.85 -7.03 8.16
CA SER A 2 -30.04 -6.37 9.19
C SER A 2 -28.67 -5.96 8.65
N TYR A 3 -28.10 -4.89 9.19
CA TYR A 3 -26.76 -4.41 8.86
C TYR A 3 -25.69 -5.02 9.76
N ASP A 4 -24.46 -5.08 9.25
CA ASP A 4 -23.26 -5.28 10.06
C ASP A 4 -22.91 -4.00 10.84
N GLU A 5 -22.17 -4.15 11.92
CA GLU A 5 -21.79 -3.06 12.83
C GLU A 5 -20.47 -2.40 12.39
N PHE A 6 -19.54 -3.17 11.83
CA PHE A 6 -18.24 -2.67 11.40
C PHE A 6 -17.89 -3.07 9.97
N TYR A 7 -17.07 -2.23 9.33
CA TYR A 7 -16.29 -2.60 8.17
C TYR A 7 -14.93 -3.10 8.61
N GLY A 8 -14.53 -4.27 8.14
CA GLY A 8 -13.17 -4.78 8.24
C GLY A 8 -12.45 -4.65 6.90
N PHE A 9 -11.33 -3.92 6.87
CA PHE A 9 -10.45 -3.81 5.72
C PHE A 9 -9.29 -4.78 5.89
N PHE A 10 -9.17 -5.74 4.97
CA PHE A 10 -8.15 -6.79 5.06
C PHE A 10 -7.27 -6.77 3.83
N SER A 11 -5.98 -6.98 4.07
CA SER A 11 -5.02 -7.25 3.00
C SER A 11 -5.44 -8.51 2.23
N GLY A 12 -5.35 -8.44 0.90
CA GLY A 12 -5.49 -9.59 0.03
C GLY A 12 -4.18 -10.35 -0.20
N GLY A 13 -3.09 -9.99 0.48
CA GLY A 13 -1.75 -10.56 0.29
C GLY A 13 -1.30 -10.51 -1.16
N PHE A 14 -0.84 -11.65 -1.68
CA PHE A 14 -0.39 -11.82 -3.06
C PHE A 14 -1.46 -11.63 -4.14
N SER A 15 -2.73 -11.44 -3.79
CA SER A 15 -3.71 -10.94 -4.78
C SER A 15 -3.42 -9.48 -5.16
N GLY A 16 -2.72 -8.72 -4.31
CA GLY A 16 -2.42 -7.30 -4.49
C GLY A 16 -3.64 -6.39 -4.34
N GLN A 17 -4.74 -6.87 -3.74
CA GLN A 17 -5.99 -6.12 -3.55
C GLN A 17 -6.29 -5.92 -2.07
N VAL A 18 -7.31 -5.11 -1.78
CA VAL A 18 -7.92 -4.99 -0.44
C VAL A 18 -9.32 -5.61 -0.45
N THR A 19 -9.69 -6.28 0.62
CA THR A 19 -11.04 -6.83 0.80
C THR A 19 -11.77 -6.12 1.92
N VAL A 20 -13.06 -5.88 1.72
CA VAL A 20 -13.95 -5.21 2.68
C VAL A 20 -14.99 -6.21 3.14
N TYR A 21 -15.03 -6.47 4.44
CA TYR A 21 -15.98 -7.37 5.07
C TYR A 21 -16.91 -6.64 6.02
N GLY A 22 -18.15 -7.12 6.16
CA GLY A 22 -19.04 -6.76 7.25
C GLY A 22 -18.78 -7.62 8.49
N LEU A 23 -18.69 -7.00 9.66
CA LEU A 23 -18.57 -7.69 10.94
C LEU A 23 -19.82 -7.44 11.82
N PRO A 24 -20.33 -8.46 12.53
CA PRO A 24 -19.72 -9.77 12.74
C PRO A 24 -20.11 -10.83 11.70
N SER A 25 -20.88 -10.51 10.65
CA SER A 25 -21.38 -11.54 9.73
C SER A 25 -20.29 -12.26 8.92
N GLY A 26 -19.12 -11.65 8.76
CA GLY A 26 -18.01 -12.21 7.99
C GLY A 26 -18.27 -12.23 6.48
N ARG A 27 -19.24 -11.45 6.00
CA ARG A 27 -19.60 -11.39 4.58
C ARG A 27 -18.67 -10.45 3.83
N LEU A 28 -18.13 -10.91 2.69
CA LEU A 28 -17.39 -10.06 1.77
C LEU A 28 -18.36 -9.07 1.11
N PHE A 29 -18.10 -7.78 1.25
CA PHE A 29 -18.89 -6.72 0.63
C PHE A 29 -18.25 -6.20 -0.66
N ARG A 30 -16.91 -6.09 -0.69
CA ARG A 30 -16.19 -5.54 -1.84
C ARG A 30 -14.74 -6.01 -1.90
N VAL A 31 -14.22 -6.13 -3.12
CA VAL A 31 -12.78 -6.17 -3.39
C VAL A 31 -12.42 -4.82 -4.00
N ILE A 32 -11.45 -4.11 -3.42
CA ILE A 32 -10.91 -2.85 -3.93
C ILE A 32 -9.60 -3.18 -4.66
N PRO A 33 -9.53 -2.96 -5.99
CA PRO A 33 -8.30 -3.14 -6.72
C PRO A 33 -7.23 -2.10 -6.36
N VAL A 34 -5.98 -2.54 -6.16
CA VAL A 34 -4.85 -1.70 -5.73
C VAL A 34 -3.61 -1.92 -6.58
N PHE A 35 -2.86 -3.01 -6.39
CA PHE A 35 -1.56 -3.23 -7.04
C PHE A 35 -1.57 -4.25 -8.18
N SER A 36 -2.70 -4.95 -8.34
CA SER A 36 -2.91 -5.93 -9.39
C SER A 36 -4.01 -5.47 -10.35
N GLN A 37 -3.89 -5.87 -11.61
CA GLN A 37 -4.97 -5.70 -12.59
C GLN A 37 -6.23 -6.43 -12.11
N ASN A 38 -7.39 -5.80 -12.30
CA ASN A 38 -8.69 -6.41 -12.02
C ASN A 38 -9.59 -6.35 -13.26
N PRO A 39 -9.70 -7.45 -14.02
CA PRO A 39 -10.48 -7.49 -15.26
C PRO A 39 -11.98 -7.23 -15.05
N GLU A 40 -12.52 -7.53 -13.87
CA GLU A 40 -13.96 -7.39 -13.58
C GLU A 40 -14.45 -5.95 -13.80
N ASN A 41 -13.66 -4.96 -13.39
CA ASN A 41 -14.00 -3.54 -13.53
C ASN A 41 -13.01 -2.75 -14.40
N GLY A 42 -12.09 -3.43 -15.08
CA GLY A 42 -11.11 -2.80 -15.96
C GLY A 42 -9.95 -2.08 -15.24
N TYR A 43 -9.83 -2.18 -13.91
CA TYR A 43 -8.74 -1.54 -13.17
C TYR A 43 -7.37 -2.07 -13.62
N GLY A 44 -6.46 -1.17 -13.92
CA GLY A 44 -5.16 -1.45 -14.52
C GLY A 44 -5.21 -1.69 -16.04
N TYR A 45 -6.38 -1.51 -16.67
CA TYR A 45 -6.55 -1.54 -18.13
C TYR A 45 -7.05 -0.19 -18.69
N THR A 46 -7.84 0.57 -17.92
CA THR A 46 -8.35 1.87 -18.36
C THR A 46 -7.28 2.95 -18.36
N GLU A 47 -7.51 4.06 -19.07
CA GLU A 47 -6.56 5.18 -19.12
C GLU A 47 -6.32 5.80 -17.74
N GLU A 48 -7.34 5.79 -16.88
CA GLU A 48 -7.32 6.34 -15.53
C GLU A 48 -6.48 5.48 -14.57
N SER A 49 -6.44 4.17 -14.78
CA SER A 49 -5.86 3.21 -13.82
C SER A 49 -4.58 2.54 -14.31
N LYS A 50 -4.32 2.49 -15.62
CA LYS A 50 -3.12 1.83 -16.16
C LYS A 50 -1.81 2.46 -15.66
N GLN A 51 -1.81 3.78 -15.41
CA GLN A 51 -0.62 4.48 -14.92
C GLN A 51 -0.28 4.09 -13.47
N LEU A 52 -1.26 3.65 -12.68
CA LEU A 52 -1.03 3.16 -11.31
C LEU A 52 -0.23 1.85 -11.28
N MET A 53 -0.16 1.13 -12.42
CA MET A 53 0.62 -0.09 -12.57
C MET A 53 2.06 0.18 -13.07
N MET A 54 2.39 1.43 -13.39
CA MET A 54 3.72 1.80 -13.87
C MET A 54 4.65 2.08 -12.70
N THR A 55 5.86 1.55 -12.80
CA THR A 55 6.92 1.65 -11.79
C THR A 55 8.22 2.09 -12.46
N SER A 56 9.25 2.35 -11.66
CA SER A 56 10.61 2.56 -12.18
C SER A 56 11.17 1.35 -12.95
N HIS A 57 10.54 0.18 -12.77
CA HIS A 57 10.86 -1.08 -13.46
C HIS A 57 9.91 -1.40 -14.63
N GLY A 58 9.07 -0.45 -15.04
CA GLY A 58 8.08 -0.62 -16.10
C GLY A 58 6.71 -1.06 -15.56
N PHE A 59 5.94 -1.73 -16.40
CA PHE A 59 4.58 -2.16 -16.07
C PHE A 59 4.58 -3.40 -15.17
N ILE A 60 4.06 -3.27 -13.94
CA ILE A 60 4.01 -4.33 -12.94
C ILE A 60 2.55 -4.51 -12.48
N PRO A 61 1.79 -5.46 -13.07
CA PRO A 61 0.36 -5.64 -12.83
C PRO A 61 0.04 -6.58 -11.66
N TRP A 62 0.91 -6.68 -10.66
CA TRP A 62 0.76 -7.52 -9.48
C TRP A 62 1.61 -7.01 -8.31
N ASP A 63 1.24 -7.35 -7.07
CA ASP A 63 2.11 -7.22 -5.89
C ASP A 63 1.56 -7.99 -4.67
N ASP A 64 2.28 -7.91 -3.54
CA ASP A 64 1.90 -8.38 -2.21
C ASP A 64 1.39 -7.21 -1.36
N ALA A 65 0.07 -7.04 -1.29
CA ALA A 65 -0.58 -6.02 -0.45
C ALA A 65 -0.50 -6.44 1.02
N HIS A 66 0.08 -5.65 1.92
CA HIS A 66 0.48 -6.16 3.24
C HIS A 66 -0.35 -5.64 4.42
N HIS A 67 -0.21 -4.36 4.80
CA HIS A 67 -0.85 -3.77 5.98
C HIS A 67 -1.81 -2.65 5.56
N PRO A 68 -3.13 -2.82 5.74
CA PRO A 68 -4.08 -1.72 5.60
C PRO A 68 -4.09 -0.86 6.87
N GLU A 69 -3.98 0.47 6.73
CA GLU A 69 -3.98 1.43 7.84
C GLU A 69 -4.92 2.61 7.53
N LEU A 70 -5.85 2.91 8.45
CA LEU A 70 -6.84 3.98 8.27
C LEU A 70 -6.25 5.35 8.58
N SER A 71 -6.71 6.38 7.87
CA SER A 71 -6.47 7.77 8.26
C SER A 71 -7.04 8.08 9.64
N GLN A 72 -6.32 8.91 10.40
CA GLN A 72 -6.64 9.27 11.77
C GLN A 72 -6.68 10.80 11.97
N SER A 73 -7.53 11.22 12.91
CA SER A 73 -7.59 12.54 13.53
C SER A 73 -7.59 12.35 15.05
N ASP A 74 -6.67 12.99 15.76
CA ASP A 74 -6.42 12.83 17.19
C ASP A 74 -6.28 11.36 17.64
N GLY A 75 -5.67 10.52 16.79
CA GLY A 75 -5.46 9.10 17.04
C GLY A 75 -6.70 8.22 16.85
N VAL A 76 -7.78 8.77 16.30
CA VAL A 76 -9.03 8.05 16.01
C VAL A 76 -9.22 7.93 14.50
N PRO A 77 -9.54 6.74 13.97
CA PRO A 77 -9.85 6.59 12.56
C PRO A 77 -10.96 7.54 12.11
N ASP A 78 -10.71 8.34 11.07
CA ASP A 78 -11.62 9.37 10.59
C ASP A 78 -12.29 9.04 9.25
N GLY A 79 -11.96 7.88 8.67
CA GLY A 79 -12.66 7.32 7.51
C GLY A 79 -12.45 8.08 6.20
N ARG A 80 -11.45 8.98 6.11
CA ARG A 80 -11.12 9.66 4.86
C ARG A 80 -10.43 8.71 3.87
N TRP A 81 -9.41 8.01 4.35
CA TRP A 81 -8.55 7.18 3.52
C TRP A 81 -8.18 5.87 4.18
N LEU A 82 -7.84 4.90 3.33
CA LEU A 82 -7.08 3.71 3.71
C LEU A 82 -5.75 3.71 2.97
N PHE A 83 -4.65 3.57 3.70
CA PHE A 83 -3.33 3.38 3.13
C PHE A 83 -2.99 1.90 3.13
N ILE A 84 -2.29 1.44 2.11
CA ILE A 84 -1.77 0.07 2.06
C ILE A 84 -0.44 0.03 1.32
N ASN A 85 0.47 -0.83 1.76
CA ASN A 85 1.76 -1.04 1.13
C ASN A 85 1.77 -2.26 0.21
N ALA A 86 2.59 -2.17 -0.83
CA ALA A 86 3.04 -3.29 -1.64
C ALA A 86 4.47 -3.64 -1.22
N ASN A 87 4.70 -4.91 -0.88
CA ASN A 87 5.96 -5.38 -0.31
C ASN A 87 7.00 -5.76 -1.40
N ASN A 88 6.57 -6.33 -2.53
CA ASN A 88 7.49 -6.81 -3.57
C ASN A 88 8.12 -5.66 -4.37
N THR A 89 7.28 -4.80 -4.97
CA THR A 89 7.73 -3.54 -5.56
C THR A 89 7.38 -2.43 -4.57
N PRO A 90 8.34 -1.91 -3.80
CA PRO A 90 8.10 -1.01 -2.66
C PRO A 90 7.23 0.19 -3.02
N ARG A 91 5.94 0.09 -2.71
CA ARG A 91 4.95 1.12 -3.02
C ARG A 91 4.00 1.34 -1.85
N ILE A 92 3.38 2.50 -1.80
CA ILE A 92 2.21 2.77 -0.96
C ILE A 92 1.09 3.28 -1.85
N ALA A 93 -0.10 2.72 -1.66
CA ALA A 93 -1.34 3.19 -2.22
C ALA A 93 -2.15 3.94 -1.19
N ARG A 94 -2.92 4.92 -1.66
CA ARG A 94 -4.03 5.53 -0.93
C ARG A 94 -5.34 5.13 -1.61
N ILE A 95 -6.33 4.80 -0.80
CA ILE A 95 -7.69 4.47 -1.19
C ILE A 95 -8.61 5.54 -0.59
N ASP A 96 -9.40 6.19 -1.43
CA ASP A 96 -10.46 7.09 -1.00
C ASP A 96 -11.67 6.28 -0.53
N LEU A 97 -12.04 6.41 0.74
CA LEU A 97 -13.11 5.63 1.34
C LEU A 97 -14.51 6.18 1.02
N SER A 98 -14.62 7.38 0.42
CA SER A 98 -15.89 7.89 -0.10
C SER A 98 -16.31 7.18 -1.39
N THR A 99 -15.34 6.73 -2.19
CA THR A 99 -15.56 6.03 -3.48
C THR A 99 -15.20 4.55 -3.43
N PHE A 100 -14.41 4.12 -2.44
CA PHE A 100 -13.80 2.78 -2.35
C PHE A 100 -12.93 2.47 -3.57
N GLU A 101 -12.09 3.44 -3.96
CA GLU A 101 -11.19 3.36 -5.11
C GLU A 101 -9.77 3.79 -4.75
N THR A 102 -8.78 3.15 -5.37
CA THR A 102 -7.38 3.56 -5.26
C THR A 102 -7.16 4.82 -6.09
N ASP A 103 -6.77 5.92 -5.44
CA ASP A 103 -6.64 7.22 -6.09
C ASP A 103 -5.17 7.60 -6.35
N ASN A 104 -4.23 7.02 -5.60
CA ASN A 104 -2.81 7.32 -5.72
C ASN A 104 -1.95 6.11 -5.36
N ILE A 105 -0.85 5.91 -6.08
CA ILE A 105 0.20 4.96 -5.76
C ILE A 105 1.55 5.64 -5.97
N ILE A 106 2.41 5.60 -4.95
CA ILE A 106 3.79 6.06 -5.06
C ILE A 106 4.77 4.90 -4.85
N GLU A 107 5.90 4.94 -5.56
CA GLU A 107 7.03 4.06 -5.33
C GLU A 107 8.00 4.68 -4.33
N ILE A 108 8.46 3.88 -3.36
CA ILE A 108 9.34 4.32 -2.29
C ILE A 108 10.79 4.11 -2.73
N PRO A 109 11.58 5.17 -2.96
CA PRO A 109 12.96 5.04 -3.40
C PRO A 109 13.84 4.46 -2.28
N ASN A 110 14.95 3.83 -2.66
CA ASN A 110 15.93 3.25 -1.73
C ASN A 110 15.28 2.29 -0.71
N SER A 111 14.27 1.54 -1.16
CA SER A 111 13.51 0.62 -0.32
C SER A 111 13.56 -0.79 -0.89
N GLY A 112 13.64 -1.78 -0.01
CA GLY A 112 13.60 -3.21 -0.34
C GLY A 112 12.72 -3.95 0.64
N GLY A 113 11.71 -4.66 0.13
CA GLY A 113 10.71 -5.33 0.98
C GLY A 113 9.97 -4.33 1.87
N ASN A 114 9.13 -3.47 1.30
CA ASN A 114 8.41 -2.46 2.08
C ASN A 114 7.40 -3.16 3.01
N HIS A 115 7.77 -3.42 4.26
CA HIS A 115 7.01 -4.32 5.14
C HIS A 115 6.47 -3.62 6.38
N ALA A 116 7.33 -3.00 7.20
CA ALA A 116 6.87 -2.20 8.34
C ALA A 116 6.35 -0.84 7.82
N SER A 117 5.17 -0.91 7.21
CA SER A 117 4.58 0.05 6.30
C SER A 117 3.16 -0.39 5.96
N PRO A 118 2.20 0.52 5.71
CA PRO A 118 2.24 1.90 6.17
C PRO A 118 1.91 1.96 7.67
N PHE A 119 2.53 2.90 8.40
CA PHE A 119 2.09 3.28 9.74
C PHE A 119 1.81 4.77 9.78
N ILE A 120 0.68 5.18 10.34
CA ILE A 120 0.22 6.56 10.27
C ILE A 120 0.42 7.31 11.57
N THR A 121 0.77 8.59 11.47
CA THR A 121 0.76 9.49 12.64
C THR A 121 -0.69 9.79 13.07
N PRO A 122 -0.94 10.12 14.36
CA PRO A 122 -2.31 10.31 14.88
C PRO A 122 -3.21 11.31 14.14
N ASN A 123 -2.64 12.24 13.38
CA ASN A 123 -3.37 13.25 12.58
C ASN A 123 -3.20 13.08 11.07
N SER A 124 -2.69 11.92 10.63
CA SER A 124 -2.37 11.66 9.23
C SER A 124 -1.39 12.67 8.62
N GLU A 125 -0.51 13.28 9.42
CA GLU A 125 0.54 14.20 8.95
C GLU A 125 1.57 13.46 8.09
N TYR A 126 1.90 12.23 8.50
CA TYR A 126 2.78 11.34 7.76
C TYR A 126 2.27 9.91 7.73
N VAL A 127 2.51 9.26 6.60
CA VAL A 127 2.51 7.81 6.41
C VAL A 127 3.96 7.34 6.41
N VAL A 128 4.30 6.42 7.30
CA VAL A 128 5.66 5.92 7.51
C VAL A 128 5.84 4.59 6.80
N ALA A 129 6.92 4.47 6.05
CA ALA A 129 7.33 3.26 5.35
C ALA A 129 8.75 2.86 5.77
N SER A 130 9.02 1.57 5.87
CA SER A 130 10.38 1.10 6.20
C SER A 130 10.75 -0.20 5.50
N THR A 131 12.06 -0.35 5.29
CA THR A 131 12.64 -1.50 4.61
C THR A 131 12.67 -2.74 5.49
N ARG A 132 12.24 -3.89 4.95
CA ARG A 132 12.55 -5.23 5.49
C ARG A 132 13.95 -5.66 5.12
N PHE A 133 14.37 -5.34 3.91
CA PHE A 133 15.67 -5.72 3.37
C PHE A 133 16.52 -4.48 3.20
N SER A 134 17.72 -4.52 3.76
CA SER A 134 18.74 -3.52 3.47
C SER A 134 19.13 -3.58 1.98
N LEU A 135 19.41 -2.44 1.38
CA LEU A 135 19.92 -2.33 0.02
C LEU A 135 21.22 -1.52 0.00
N PRO A 136 22.11 -1.73 -0.99
CA PRO A 136 23.18 -0.78 -1.27
C PRO A 136 22.60 0.58 -1.67
N ILE A 137 23.08 1.68 -1.06
CA ILE A 137 22.66 3.04 -1.41
C ILE A 137 23.90 3.87 -1.79
N PRO A 138 24.03 4.35 -3.05
CA PRO A 138 23.12 4.12 -4.19
C PRO A 138 23.11 2.66 -4.66
N GLN A 139 22.04 2.26 -5.35
CA GLN A 139 21.84 0.90 -5.88
C GLN A 139 22.98 0.54 -6.84
N LYS A 140 23.80 -0.44 -6.48
CA LYS A 140 24.92 -0.95 -7.27
C LYS A 140 25.24 -2.39 -6.87
N ASP A 141 25.89 -3.12 -7.78
CA ASP A 141 26.46 -4.43 -7.44
C ASP A 141 27.65 -4.25 -6.48
N VAL A 142 27.65 -5.01 -5.38
CA VAL A 142 28.69 -4.94 -4.34
C VAL A 142 29.04 -6.33 -3.84
N PRO A 143 30.32 -6.60 -3.52
CA PRO A 143 30.70 -7.84 -2.87
C PRO A 143 30.01 -8.00 -1.51
N ILE A 144 29.54 -9.21 -1.20
CA ILE A 144 28.93 -9.53 0.10
C ILE A 144 29.87 -9.24 1.29
N ALA A 145 31.19 -9.36 1.08
CA ALA A 145 32.19 -9.03 2.08
C ALA A 145 32.16 -7.54 2.51
N GLU A 146 31.65 -6.65 1.67
CA GLU A 146 31.52 -5.22 1.93
C GLU A 146 30.12 -4.83 2.43
N TYR A 147 29.27 -5.81 2.78
CA TYR A 147 27.86 -5.59 3.16
C TYR A 147 27.69 -4.46 4.19
N LYS A 148 28.47 -4.50 5.27
CA LYS A 148 28.39 -3.52 6.37
C LYS A 148 28.63 -2.07 5.92
N GLN A 149 29.41 -1.87 4.86
CA GLN A 149 29.76 -0.55 4.36
C GLN A 149 28.61 0.02 3.52
N HIS A 150 28.08 -0.77 2.57
CA HIS A 150 27.17 -0.27 1.53
C HIS A 150 25.68 -0.47 1.85
N PHE A 151 25.31 -1.54 2.55
CA PHE A 151 23.89 -1.86 2.79
C PHE A 151 23.31 -1.02 3.92
N LYS A 152 22.15 -0.41 3.66
CA LYS A 152 21.41 0.41 4.62
C LYS A 152 19.92 0.03 4.59
N GLY A 153 19.27 0.17 5.74
CA GLY A 153 17.80 0.23 5.82
C GLY A 153 17.34 1.68 5.87
N THR A 154 16.12 1.95 5.41
CA THR A 154 15.55 3.30 5.38
C THR A 154 14.19 3.34 6.06
N ILE A 155 13.86 4.53 6.58
CA ILE A 155 12.52 4.89 7.05
C ILE A 155 12.15 6.16 6.29
N SER A 156 11.02 6.12 5.60
CA SER A 156 10.50 7.22 4.80
C SER A 156 9.25 7.79 5.47
N PHE A 157 9.19 9.11 5.59
CA PHE A 157 8.02 9.85 6.05
C PHE A 157 7.37 10.51 4.84
N ILE A 158 6.19 10.01 4.47
CA ILE A 158 5.45 10.45 3.29
C ILE A 158 4.32 11.36 3.76
N LYS A 159 4.26 12.58 3.24
CA LYS A 159 3.15 13.48 3.52
C LYS A 159 1.99 13.16 2.55
N PRO A 160 0.81 12.76 3.02
CA PRO A 160 -0.35 12.61 2.15
C PRO A 160 -0.85 14.00 1.73
N ASP A 161 -1.14 14.17 0.45
CA ASP A 161 -1.75 15.40 -0.07
C ASP A 161 -3.21 15.48 0.39
N VAL A 162 -3.64 16.65 0.88
CA VAL A 162 -5.01 16.93 1.35
C VAL A 162 -5.94 17.31 0.21
#